data_AF-A0A7W2TDI3-F1
#
_entry.id   AF-A0A7W2TDI3-F1
#
_cell.length_a   1.000
_cell.length_b   1.000
_cell.length_c   1.000
_cell.angle_alpha   90.00
_cell.angle_beta   90.00
_cell.angle_gamma   90.00
#
_symmetry.space_group_name_H-M   'P 1'
#
loop_
_entity.id
_entity.type
_entity.pdbx_description
1 polymer ?
#
loop_
_entity_poly.entity_id
_entity_poly.type
_entity_poly.pdbx_seq_one_letter_code
_entity_poly.pdbx_strand_id
1 'polypeptide(L)'
;TTAEDTTATGNVLDNAETADGPLTVTSFTVDGNTYNAGDTVTLAEGELTLNADGSYTFTPNDNFNGAVPVITYIVTDGAGDTQSSTLTISVTPVSDLSDDSESVTTAEDTTATGNVL
;
A
#
# COMPACT_ATOMS: atom_id res chain seq x y z
N THR A 1 4.64 5.92 -0.31
CA THR A 1 5.11 5.01 0.76
C THR A 1 3.98 4.84 1.76
N THR A 2 3.79 3.64 2.30
CA THR A 2 2.81 3.35 3.36
C THR A 2 3.53 2.70 4.55
N ALA A 3 2.95 2.78 5.74
CA ALA A 3 3.37 1.96 6.87
C ALA A 3 2.96 0.50 6.64
N GLU A 4 3.69 -0.45 7.22
CA GLU A 4 3.20 -1.83 7.31
C GLU A 4 1.88 -1.91 8.08
N ASP A 5 1.13 -2.98 7.83
CA ASP A 5 -0.22 -3.22 8.36
C ASP A 5 -1.25 -2.12 8.03
N THR A 6 -0.91 -1.24 7.09
CA THR A 6 -1.76 -0.14 6.64
C THR A 6 -1.98 -0.23 5.15
N THR A 7 -3.25 -0.31 4.74
CA THR A 7 -3.63 -0.26 3.33
C THR A 7 -3.20 1.07 2.70
N ALA A 8 -2.36 1.00 1.66
CA ALA A 8 -2.04 2.11 0.80
C ALA A 8 -3.19 2.39 -0.17
N THR A 9 -3.52 3.65 -0.37
CA THR A 9 -4.52 4.10 -1.35
C THR A 9 -4.02 5.30 -2.14
N GLY A 10 -4.54 5.49 -3.34
CA GLY A 10 -4.27 6.66 -4.17
C GLY A 10 -4.91 6.54 -5.55
N ASN A 11 -4.60 7.47 -6.45
CA ASN A 11 -5.04 7.40 -7.84
C ASN A 11 -3.86 7.69 -8.79
N VAL A 12 -3.62 6.78 -9.75
CA VAL A 12 -2.51 6.91 -10.71
C VAL A 12 -2.76 7.97 -11.80
N LEU A 13 -3.99 8.48 -11.91
CA LEU A 13 -4.40 9.48 -12.88
C LEU A 13 -4.45 10.92 -12.30
N ASP A 14 -4.21 11.12 -10.99
CA ASP A 14 -4.30 12.44 -10.33
C ASP A 14 -3.40 13.52 -10.95
N ASN A 15 -2.35 13.13 -11.67
CA ASN A 15 -1.41 14.03 -12.33
C ASN A 15 -1.41 13.90 -13.86
N ALA A 16 -2.38 13.18 -14.42
CA ALA A 16 -2.50 12.96 -15.85
C ALA A 16 -3.61 13.84 -16.43
N GLU A 17 -3.32 14.49 -17.56
CA GLU A 17 -4.23 15.41 -18.22
C GLU A 17 -4.17 15.15 -19.74
N THR A 18 -5.30 15.27 -20.41
CA THR A 18 -5.41 15.18 -21.87
C THR A 18 -6.51 16.12 -22.37
N ALA A 19 -6.36 16.60 -23.61
CA ALA A 19 -7.40 17.39 -24.27
C ALA A 19 -8.52 16.51 -24.85
N ASP A 20 -8.26 15.20 -24.99
CA ASP A 20 -9.05 14.28 -25.81
C ASP A 20 -10.11 13.48 -25.02
N GLY A 21 -10.42 13.92 -23.79
CA GLY A 21 -11.51 13.39 -22.97
C GLY A 21 -11.04 12.70 -21.68
N PRO A 22 -11.87 11.86 -21.06
CA PRO A 22 -11.52 11.22 -19.80
C PRO A 22 -10.40 10.19 -19.99
N LEU A 23 -9.53 10.09 -18.98
CA LEU A 23 -8.52 9.05 -18.89
C LEU A 23 -9.07 7.82 -18.17
N THR A 24 -8.66 6.64 -18.63
CA THR A 24 -9.03 5.35 -18.02
C THR A 24 -7.84 4.42 -17.99
N VAL A 25 -7.70 3.63 -16.93
CA VAL A 25 -6.77 2.49 -16.91
C VAL A 25 -7.47 1.30 -17.54
N THR A 26 -6.80 0.63 -18.48
CA THR A 26 -7.38 -0.54 -19.18
C THR A 26 -6.79 -1.85 -18.67
N SER A 27 -5.49 -1.88 -18.39
CA SER A 27 -4.80 -3.06 -17.88
C SER A 27 -3.57 -2.68 -17.06
N PHE A 28 -3.11 -3.64 -16.27
CA PHE A 28 -1.85 -3.52 -15.55
C PHE A 28 -1.07 -4.84 -15.51
N THR A 29 0.23 -4.71 -15.33
CA THR A 29 1.19 -5.80 -15.31
C THR A 29 2.00 -5.73 -14.03
N VAL A 30 2.07 -6.86 -13.32
CA VAL A 30 2.90 -7.05 -12.12
C VAL A 30 3.49 -8.46 -12.16
N ASP A 31 4.78 -8.58 -11.82
CA ASP A 31 5.56 -9.82 -11.94
C ASP A 31 5.46 -10.52 -13.30
N GLY A 32 5.37 -9.73 -14.38
CA GLY A 32 5.27 -10.23 -15.75
C GLY A 32 3.89 -10.78 -16.16
N ASN A 33 2.90 -10.74 -15.26
CA ASN A 33 1.52 -11.16 -15.53
C ASN A 33 0.64 -9.93 -15.78
N THR A 34 -0.26 -10.00 -16.77
CA THR A 34 -1.16 -8.89 -17.12
C THR A 34 -2.58 -9.18 -16.64
N TYR A 35 -3.21 -8.16 -16.08
CA TYR A 35 -4.53 -8.16 -15.47
C TYR A 35 -5.36 -7.01 -16.03
N ASN A 36 -6.68 -7.15 -15.99
CA ASN A 36 -7.59 -6.08 -16.39
C ASN A 36 -7.72 -5.06 -15.24
N ALA A 37 -7.98 -3.80 -15.58
CA ALA A 37 -8.35 -2.83 -14.56
C ALA A 37 -9.61 -3.30 -13.79
N GLY A 38 -9.57 -3.19 -12.47
CA GLY A 38 -10.58 -3.70 -11.53
C GLY A 38 -10.28 -5.10 -10.99
N ASP A 39 -9.33 -5.84 -11.57
CA ASP A 39 -8.90 -7.12 -11.01
C ASP A 39 -8.17 -6.90 -9.68
N THR A 40 -8.37 -7.84 -8.77
CA THR A 40 -7.62 -7.93 -7.50
C THR A 40 -6.60 -9.04 -7.62
N VAL A 41 -5.35 -8.74 -7.30
CA VAL A 41 -4.18 -9.61 -7.49
C VAL A 41 -3.51 -9.85 -6.16
N THR A 42 -3.37 -11.12 -5.81
CA THR A 42 -2.60 -11.57 -4.65
C THR A 42 -1.13 -11.70 -5.04
N LEU A 43 -0.27 -10.92 -4.38
CA LEU A 43 1.19 -10.93 -4.51
C LEU A 43 1.82 -11.58 -3.28
N ALA A 44 3.14 -11.80 -3.31
CA ALA A 44 3.87 -12.28 -2.13
C ALA A 44 3.91 -11.22 -1.01
N GLU A 45 3.81 -9.94 -1.39
CA GLU A 45 3.90 -8.77 -0.51
C GLU A 45 2.55 -8.32 0.06
N GLY A 46 1.44 -8.71 -0.57
CA GLY A 46 0.09 -8.24 -0.20
C GLY A 46 -0.93 -8.39 -1.33
N GLU A 47 -2.07 -7.73 -1.17
CA GLU A 47 -3.16 -7.71 -2.15
C GLU A 47 -3.25 -6.35 -2.85
N LEU A 48 -3.26 -6.34 -4.19
CA LEU A 48 -3.33 -5.14 -5.03
C LEU A 48 -4.63 -5.12 -5.84
N THR A 49 -5.29 -3.96 -5.89
CA THR A 49 -6.35 -3.66 -6.85
C THR A 49 -6.01 -2.34 -7.56
N LEU A 50 -6.16 -2.28 -8.88
CA LEU A 50 -6.06 -1.05 -9.66
C LEU A 50 -7.29 -0.93 -10.57
N ASN A 51 -8.13 0.07 -10.31
CA ASN A 51 -9.40 0.27 -10.98
C ASN A 51 -9.25 1.09 -12.27
N ALA A 52 -10.29 1.03 -13.13
CA ALA A 52 -10.31 1.75 -14.40
C ALA A 52 -10.33 3.28 -14.24
N ASP A 53 -10.79 3.80 -13.09
CA ASP A 53 -10.75 5.23 -12.74
C ASP A 53 -9.38 5.67 -12.20
N GLY A 54 -8.40 4.77 -12.20
CA GLY A 54 -7.05 4.99 -11.70
C GLY A 54 -6.89 4.82 -10.19
N SER A 55 -7.97 4.66 -9.43
CA SER A 55 -7.88 4.41 -8.00
C SER A 55 -7.22 3.05 -7.74
N TYR A 56 -6.33 2.98 -6.76
CA TYR A 56 -5.69 1.74 -6.36
C TYR A 56 -5.74 1.54 -4.84
N THR A 57 -5.70 0.27 -4.45
CA THR A 57 -5.51 -0.18 -3.07
C THR A 57 -4.41 -1.21 -3.02
N PHE A 58 -3.51 -1.11 -2.06
CA PHE A 58 -2.56 -2.17 -1.74
C PHE A 58 -2.58 -2.44 -0.24
N THR A 59 -2.96 -3.66 0.15
CA THR A 59 -2.94 -4.11 1.55
C THR A 59 -1.73 -5.02 1.73
N PRO A 60 -0.67 -4.57 2.42
CA PRO A 60 0.48 -5.43 2.74
C PRO A 60 0.06 -6.67 3.53
N ASN A 61 0.77 -7.78 3.36
CA ASN A 61 0.68 -8.89 4.30
C ASN A 61 1.20 -8.46 5.68
N ASP A 62 0.70 -9.08 6.76
CA ASP A 62 1.12 -8.76 8.13
C ASP A 62 2.65 -8.79 8.28
N ASN A 63 3.21 -7.72 8.85
CA ASN A 63 4.66 -7.53 9.07
C ASN A 63 5.50 -7.51 7.77
N PHE A 64 4.88 -7.30 6.60
CA PHE A 64 5.65 -7.07 5.37
C PHE A 64 6.16 -5.64 5.35
N ASN A 65 7.48 -5.51 5.29
CA ASN A 65 8.15 -4.26 4.97
C ASN A 65 9.10 -4.44 3.78
N GLY A 66 9.15 -3.46 2.88
CA GLY A 66 10.01 -3.53 1.69
C GLY A 66 9.43 -2.86 0.45
N ALA A 67 10.00 -3.21 -0.70
CA ALA A 67 9.54 -2.76 -2.00
C ALA A 67 8.56 -3.79 -2.59
N VAL A 68 7.45 -3.31 -3.14
CA VAL A 68 6.52 -4.11 -3.94
C VAL A 68 7.02 -4.15 -5.39
N PRO A 69 6.82 -5.26 -6.14
CA PRO A 69 7.13 -5.30 -7.56
C PRO A 69 6.53 -4.12 -8.33
N VAL A 70 7.28 -3.59 -9.30
CA VAL A 70 6.84 -2.42 -10.07
C VAL A 70 5.60 -2.78 -10.88
N ILE A 71 4.54 -1.99 -10.71
CA ILE A 71 3.30 -2.14 -11.45
C ILE A 71 3.41 -1.25 -12.70
N THR A 72 3.26 -1.84 -13.87
CA THR A 72 3.14 -1.09 -15.14
C THR A 72 1.69 -1.09 -15.57
N TYR A 73 1.12 0.04 -15.98
CA TYR A 73 -0.28 0.13 -16.39
C TYR A 73 -0.44 0.87 -17.72
N ILE A 74 -1.54 0.60 -18.40
CA ILE A 74 -1.92 1.24 -19.66
C ILE A 74 -3.07 2.20 -19.39
N VAL A 75 -2.86 3.47 -19.71
CA VAL A 75 -3.87 4.52 -19.70
C VAL A 75 -4.38 4.73 -21.13
N THR A 76 -5.67 4.94 -21.28
CA THR A 76 -6.33 5.27 -22.55
C THR A 76 -7.17 6.54 -22.39
N ASP A 77 -7.04 7.47 -23.32
CA ASP A 77 -7.87 8.68 -23.36
C ASP A 77 -9.18 8.50 -24.16
N GLY A 78 -9.99 9.55 -24.23
CA GLY A 78 -11.27 9.53 -24.93
C GLY A 78 -11.16 9.45 -26.46
N ALA A 79 -9.98 9.71 -27.06
CA ALA A 79 -9.71 9.49 -28.48
C ALA A 79 -9.20 8.07 -28.78
N GLY A 80 -8.83 7.31 -27.74
CA GLY A 80 -8.31 5.95 -27.84
C GLY A 80 -6.78 5.88 -27.90
N ASP A 81 -6.08 6.99 -27.68
CA ASP A 81 -4.63 6.98 -27.56
C ASP A 81 -4.21 6.34 -26.24
N THR A 82 -3.14 5.54 -26.28
CA THR A 82 -2.70 4.74 -25.13
C THR A 82 -1.29 5.10 -24.69
N GLN A 83 -1.07 5.19 -23.38
CA GLN A 83 0.24 5.44 -22.78
C GLN A 83 0.54 4.41 -21.68
N SER A 84 1.76 3.90 -21.70
CA SER A 84 2.29 3.05 -20.62
C SER A 84 2.92 3.91 -19.52
N SER A 85 2.68 3.58 -18.25
CA SER A 85 3.20 4.27 -17.06
C SER A 85 3.41 3.30 -15.90
N THR A 86 4.06 3.76 -14.82
CA THR A 86 4.43 2.90 -13.69
C THR A 86 3.93 3.44 -12.36
N LEU A 87 3.63 2.53 -11.43
CA LEU A 87 3.33 2.78 -10.04
C LEU A 87 4.35 2.02 -9.17
N THR A 88 4.96 2.72 -8.23
CA THR A 88 5.91 2.14 -7.27
C THR A 88 5.37 2.29 -5.85
N ILE A 89 5.37 1.18 -5.12
CA ILE A 89 4.90 1.13 -3.73
C ILE A 89 6.05 0.60 -2.86
N SER A 90 6.25 1.26 -1.72
CA SER A 90 7.18 0.79 -0.68
C SER A 90 6.50 0.91 0.68
N VAL A 91 6.65 -0.16 1.46
CA VAL A 91 6.11 -0.35 2.80
C VAL A 91 7.23 -0.17 3.82
N THR A 92 7.03 0.75 4.77
CA THR A 92 8.01 1.07 5.82
C THR A 92 7.68 0.30 7.11
N PRO A 93 8.69 -0.24 7.81
CA PRO A 93 8.46 -0.98 9.05
C PRO A 93 7.91 -0.06 10.15
N VAL A 94 7.09 -0.62 11.01
CA VAL A 94 6.53 -0.06 12.24
C VAL A 94 6.86 -1.03 13.38
N SER A 95 7.18 -0.50 14.56
CA SER A 95 7.51 -1.39 15.68
C SER A 95 6.25 -1.96 16.31
N ASP A 96 6.17 -3.30 16.40
CA ASP A 96 5.08 -4.01 17.11
C ASP A 96 5.29 -4.10 18.63
N LEU A 97 6.30 -3.40 19.17
CA LEU A 97 6.59 -3.43 20.59
C LEU A 97 5.58 -2.56 21.35
N SER A 98 4.70 -3.20 22.12
CA SER A 98 3.92 -2.54 23.18
C SER A 98 4.61 -2.78 24.52
N ASP A 99 5.11 -1.72 25.14
CA ASP A 99 5.58 -1.75 26.53
C ASP A 99 4.43 -1.30 27.45
N ASP A 100 3.76 -2.27 28.06
CA ASP A 100 2.78 -2.02 29.11
C ASP A 100 3.56 -1.61 30.37
N SER A 101 3.71 -0.30 30.58
CA SER A 101 4.46 0.24 31.72
C SER A 101 4.06 -0.45 33.03
N GLU A 102 5.03 -1.07 33.71
CA GLU A 102 4.82 -1.68 35.02
C GLU A 102 4.52 -0.59 36.06
N SER A 103 3.32 -0.61 36.65
CA SER A 103 2.96 0.30 37.74
C SER A 103 3.08 -0.41 39.09
N VAL A 104 4.20 -0.20 39.77
CA VAL A 104 4.38 -0.66 41.15
C VAL A 104 3.89 0.43 42.10
N THR A 105 2.71 0.25 42.70
CA THR A 105 2.28 1.06 43.85
C THR A 105 2.57 0.30 45.13
N THR A 106 3.31 0.91 46.07
CA THR A 106 3.44 0.40 47.44
C THR A 106 2.77 1.34 48.42
N ALA A 107 2.25 0.79 49.51
CA ALA A 107 1.81 1.62 50.62
C ALA A 107 3.03 2.36 51.21
N GLU A 108 2.77 3.52 51.81
CA GLU A 108 3.75 4.13 52.70
C GLU A 108 4.26 3.10 53.70
N ASP A 109 5.57 3.11 53.93
CA ASP A 109 6.30 2.19 54.82
C ASP A 109 6.38 0.71 54.38
N THR A 110 6.23 0.42 53.09
CA THR A 110 6.57 -0.90 52.52
C THR A 110 7.66 -0.82 51.45
N THR A 111 8.62 -1.74 51.50
CA THR A 111 9.68 -1.87 50.49
C THR A 111 9.08 -2.40 49.19
N ALA A 112 9.20 -1.62 48.11
CA ALA A 112 8.90 -2.07 46.75
C ALA A 112 10.07 -2.89 46.19
N THR A 113 9.79 -4.08 45.65
CA THR A 113 10.74 -4.80 44.78
C THR A 113 10.07 -5.05 43.43
N GLY A 114 10.64 -4.51 42.37
CA GLY A 114 10.23 -4.73 40.98
C GLY A 114 11.45 -4.97 40.09
N ASN A 115 11.31 -5.81 39.07
CA ASN A 115 12.30 -5.98 38.02
C ASN A 115 11.83 -5.19 36.80
N VAL A 116 12.68 -4.29 36.30
CA VAL A 116 12.46 -3.60 35.03
C VAL A 116 13.20 -4.45 33.99
N LEU A 117 12.48 -5.13 33.10
CA LEU A 117 13.11 -5.72 31.92
C LEU A 117 13.60 -4.60 30.99
#